data_AF-A0A9D6DWE8-F1
#
_entry.id   AF-A0A9D6DWE8-F1
#
_cell.length_a   1.000
_cell.length_b   1.000
_cell.length_c   1.000
_cell.angle_alpha   90.00
_cell.angle_beta   90.00
_cell.angle_gamma   90.00
#
_symmetry.space_group_name_H-M   'P 1'
#
loop_
_entity.id
_entity.type
_entity.pdbx_description
1 polymer ?
#
loop_
_entity_poly.entity_id
_entity_poly.type
_entity_poly.pdbx_seq_one_letter_code
_entity_poly.pdbx_strand_id
1 'polypeptide(L)'
;MTSLRTGILKVIARPGHEIGFRLGGAPVAVVSDRDELNREIAAALDEGDIGVLAIPLDMEPWLSDRNFKALERIARPILLRYDCESSYERLFRSNCESGRPDGSGPGSLGLFHE
;
A
#
# COMPACT_ATOMS: atom_id res chain seq x y z
N MET A 1 -1.44 33.44 -9.86
CA MET A 1 -2.45 32.58 -9.20
C MET A 1 -2.24 31.15 -9.69
N THR A 2 -1.50 30.33 -8.95
CA THR A 2 -1.36 28.90 -9.27
C THR A 2 -2.64 28.19 -8.85
N SER A 3 -3.52 27.91 -9.82
CA SER A 3 -4.67 27.04 -9.60
C SER A 3 -4.16 25.68 -9.11
N LEU A 4 -4.47 25.31 -7.88
CA LEU A 4 -4.23 23.97 -7.38
C LEU A 4 -5.14 23.03 -8.16
N ARG A 5 -4.65 22.46 -9.26
CA ARG A 5 -5.28 21.27 -9.84
C ARG A 5 -5.29 20.21 -8.73
N THR A 6 -6.49 19.82 -8.31
CA THR A 6 -6.71 18.66 -7.46
C THR A 6 -6.18 17.46 -8.23
N GLY A 7 -5.02 16.93 -7.83
CA GLY A 7 -4.44 15.78 -8.50
C GLY A 7 -5.10 14.49 -8.03
N ILE A 8 -5.05 13.47 -8.88
CA ILE A 8 -5.65 12.15 -8.61
C ILE A 8 -4.75 11.38 -7.63
N LEU A 9 -5.36 10.59 -6.75
CA LEU A 9 -4.67 9.57 -5.96
C LEU A 9 -4.53 8.30 -6.81
N LYS A 10 -3.31 7.83 -7.06
CA LYS A 10 -3.05 6.48 -7.60
C LYS A 10 -2.45 5.62 -6.50
N VAL A 11 -2.95 4.40 -6.34
CA VAL A 11 -2.46 3.44 -5.35
C VAL A 11 -1.77 2.29 -6.06
N ILE A 12 -0.55 1.96 -5.64
CA ILE A 12 0.10 0.70 -5.95
C ILE A 12 -0.22 -0.28 -4.82
N ALA A 13 -0.72 -1.47 -5.12
CA ALA A 13 -1.09 -2.46 -4.11
C ALA A 13 -0.58 -3.86 -4.48
N ARG A 14 -0.37 -4.69 -3.45
CA ARG A 14 -0.18 -6.14 -3.63
C ARG A 14 -1.50 -6.82 -4.01
N PRO A 15 -1.45 -7.99 -4.68
CA PRO A 15 -2.61 -8.85 -4.82
C PRO A 15 -3.27 -9.13 -3.47
N GLY A 16 -4.58 -8.88 -3.37
CA GLY A 16 -5.39 -9.05 -2.16
C GLY A 16 -5.54 -7.78 -1.31
N HIS A 17 -4.69 -6.76 -1.49
CA HIS A 17 -4.71 -5.53 -0.70
C HIS A 17 -5.44 -4.39 -1.43
N GLU A 18 -5.78 -4.56 -2.70
CA GLU A 18 -6.41 -3.56 -3.54
C GLU A 18 -7.91 -3.34 -3.24
N ILE A 19 -8.57 -4.30 -2.59
CA ILE A 19 -10.03 -4.33 -2.42
C ILE A 19 -10.51 -3.08 -1.68
N GLY A 20 -9.88 -2.74 -0.55
CA GLY A 20 -10.28 -1.58 0.25
C GLY A 20 -10.14 -0.26 -0.52
N PHE A 21 -9.06 -0.10 -1.29
CA PHE A 21 -8.83 1.08 -2.11
C PHE A 21 -9.82 1.19 -3.27
N ARG A 22 -10.14 0.06 -3.93
CA ARG A 22 -11.15 0.02 -5.00
C ARG A 22 -12.55 0.36 -4.48
N LEU A 23 -12.94 -0.16 -3.31
CA LEU A 23 -14.21 0.19 -2.67
C LEU A 23 -14.28 1.68 -2.31
N GLY A 24 -13.13 2.28 -1.96
CA GLY A 24 -13.00 3.73 -1.74
C GLY A 24 -12.97 4.57 -3.02
N GLY A 25 -13.09 3.95 -4.21
CA GLY A 25 -13.07 4.65 -5.50
C GLY A 25 -11.68 5.12 -5.94
N ALA A 26 -10.60 4.66 -5.31
CA ALA A 26 -9.25 5.00 -5.72
C ALA A 26 -8.83 4.17 -6.96
N PRO A 27 -8.18 4.78 -7.96
CA PRO A 27 -7.43 4.08 -8.98
C PRO A 27 -6.32 3.21 -8.36
N VAL A 28 -6.34 1.90 -8.62
CA VAL A 28 -5.35 0.96 -8.07
C VAL A 28 -4.66 0.18 -9.19
N ALA A 29 -3.32 0.20 -9.18
CA ALA A 29 -2.50 -0.74 -9.92
C ALA A 29 -2.06 -1.87 -8.99
N VAL A 30 -2.36 -3.11 -9.38
CA VAL A 30 -1.94 -4.31 -8.64
C VAL A 30 -0.61 -4.76 -9.19
N VAL A 31 0.39 -4.88 -8.32
CA VAL A 31 1.78 -5.16 -8.68
C VAL A 31 2.28 -6.34 -7.84
N SER A 32 2.90 -7.30 -8.50
CA SER A 32 3.42 -8.52 -7.87
C SER A 32 4.95 -8.56 -7.82
N ASP A 33 5.62 -7.84 -8.72
CA ASP A 33 7.07 -7.87 -8.85
C ASP A 33 7.70 -6.47 -9.04
N ARG A 34 9.04 -6.46 -9.05
CA ARG A 34 9.86 -5.25 -9.17
C ARG A 34 9.69 -4.55 -10.52
N ASP A 35 9.55 -5.30 -11.60
CA ASP A 35 9.49 -4.74 -12.95
C ASP A 35 8.13 -4.07 -13.21
N GLU A 36 7.05 -4.74 -12.79
CA GLU A 36 5.70 -4.18 -12.72
C GLU A 36 5.66 -2.88 -11.91
N LEU A 37 6.25 -2.87 -10.70
CA LEU A 37 6.33 -1.68 -9.87
C LEU A 37 6.97 -0.52 -10.64
N ASN A 38 8.15 -0.74 -11.22
CA ASN A 38 8.89 0.33 -11.86
C ASN A 38 8.22 0.85 -13.13
N ARG A 39 7.48 0.00 -13.86
CA ARG A 39 6.65 0.42 -15.00
C ARG A 39 5.49 1.30 -14.54
N GLU A 40 4.77 0.89 -13.50
CA GLU A 40 3.62 1.66 -12.98
C GLU A 40 4.03 3.01 -12.40
N ILE A 41 5.18 3.08 -11.73
CA ILE A 41 5.73 4.33 -11.22
C ILE A 41 6.16 5.25 -12.37
N ALA A 42 6.81 4.71 -13.41
CA ALA A 42 7.18 5.51 -14.58
C ALA A 42 5.94 6.06 -15.30
N ALA A 43 4.91 5.24 -15.51
CA ALA A 43 3.64 5.68 -16.07
C ALA A 43 2.99 6.77 -15.21
N ALA A 44 3.01 6.61 -13.89
CA ALA A 44 2.46 7.59 -12.96
C ALA A 44 3.20 8.94 -12.99
N LEU A 45 4.51 8.92 -13.21
CA LEU A 45 5.32 10.13 -13.37
C LEU A 45 5.02 10.84 -14.71
N ASP A 46 4.68 10.08 -15.75
CA ASP A 46 4.40 10.59 -17.10
C ASP A 46 2.96 11.12 -17.27
N GLU A 47 1.96 10.55 -16.58
CA GLU A 47 0.53 10.93 -16.67
C GLU A 47 0.28 12.38 -16.22
N GLY A 48 1.05 12.90 -15.26
CA GLY A 48 1.09 14.32 -14.88
C GLY A 48 -0.15 14.88 -14.16
N ASP A 49 -1.26 14.14 -14.09
CA ASP A 49 -2.47 14.45 -13.33
C ASP A 49 -2.50 13.80 -11.94
N ILE A 50 -1.60 12.84 -11.68
CA ILE A 50 -1.43 12.22 -10.37
C ILE A 50 -0.85 13.24 -9.39
N GLY A 51 -1.63 13.55 -8.36
CA GLY A 51 -1.21 14.42 -7.26
C GLY A 51 -0.55 13.65 -6.13
N VAL A 52 -1.02 12.43 -5.89
CA VAL A 52 -0.56 11.56 -4.80
C VAL A 52 -0.37 10.15 -5.33
N LEU A 53 0.78 9.56 -5.04
CA LEU A 53 1.10 8.18 -5.36
C LEU A 53 1.31 7.43 -4.05
N ALA A 54 0.41 6.49 -3.75
CA ALA A 54 0.51 5.66 -2.55
C ALA A 54 1.21 4.33 -2.88
N ILE A 55 2.25 3.97 -2.13
CA ILE A 55 2.98 2.71 -2.28
C ILE A 55 3.10 1.95 -0.94
N PRO A 56 3.13 0.60 -0.96
CA PRO A 56 3.46 -0.18 0.22
C PRO A 56 4.90 0.09 0.66
N LEU A 57 5.12 0.23 1.98
CA LEU A 57 6.46 0.46 2.55
C LEU A 57 7.46 -0.63 2.16
N ASP A 58 7.02 -1.88 2.10
CA ASP A 58 7.84 -3.03 1.75
C ASP A 58 8.23 -3.09 0.25
N MET A 59 7.56 -2.30 -0.60
CA MET A 59 7.89 -2.15 -2.02
C MET A 59 8.82 -0.97 -2.32
N GLU A 60 9.02 -0.04 -1.37
CA GLU A 60 9.95 1.09 -1.57
C GLU A 60 11.37 0.63 -1.97
N PRO A 61 11.96 -0.43 -1.38
CA PRO A 61 13.27 -0.93 -1.78
C PRO A 61 13.32 -1.52 -3.21
N TRP A 62 12.17 -1.78 -3.83
CA TRP A 62 12.10 -2.33 -5.19
C TRP A 62 12.19 -1.22 -6.25
N LEU A 63 12.03 0.05 -5.87
CA LEU A 63 12.20 1.17 -6.78
C LEU A 63 13.60 1.15 -7.40
N SER A 64 13.66 1.44 -8.69
CA SER A 64 14.91 1.72 -9.38
C SER A 64 15.44 3.09 -8.94
N ASP A 65 16.75 3.25 -8.93
CA ASP A 65 17.40 4.54 -8.63
C ASP A 65 16.85 5.69 -9.48
N ARG A 66 16.48 5.40 -10.74
CA ARG A 66 15.87 6.36 -11.65
C ARG A 66 14.53 6.85 -11.12
N ASN A 67 13.63 5.94 -10.77
CA ASN A 67 12.29 6.28 -10.29
C ASN A 67 12.33 6.90 -8.90
N PHE A 68 13.19 6.39 -8.02
CA PHE A 68 13.40 6.95 -6.69
C PHE A 68 13.84 8.42 -6.76
N LYS A 69 14.91 8.71 -7.53
CA LYS A 69 15.40 10.08 -7.73
C LYS A 69 14.38 10.97 -8.43
N ALA A 70 13.56 10.43 -9.33
CA ALA A 70 12.50 11.19 -9.97
C ALA A 70 11.44 11.61 -8.93
N LEU A 71 10.98 10.70 -8.09
CA LEU A 71 10.02 10.99 -7.03
C LEU A 71 10.54 12.00 -6.00
N GLU A 72 11.86 12.01 -5.72
CA GLU A 72 12.46 13.03 -4.83
C GLU A 72 12.59 14.42 -5.47
N ARG A 73 12.85 14.47 -6.79
CA ARG A 73 13.14 15.73 -7.49
C ARG A 73 11.89 16.48 -7.92
N ILE A 74 10.81 15.77 -8.22
CA ILE A 74 9.60 16.37 -8.80
C ILE A 74 8.66 16.74 -7.65
N ALA A 75 8.03 17.92 -7.73
CA ALA A 75 7.09 18.36 -6.70
C ALA A 75 5.80 17.50 -6.65
N ARG A 76 5.50 16.75 -7.73
CA ARG A 76 4.36 15.84 -7.85
C ARG A 76 4.74 14.62 -8.70
N PRO A 77 4.17 13.43 -8.42
CA PRO A 77 3.22 13.15 -7.35
C PRO A 77 3.87 13.15 -5.95
N ILE A 78 3.10 13.49 -4.92
CA ILE A 78 3.52 13.31 -3.52
C ILE A 78 3.53 11.81 -3.23
N LEU A 79 4.67 11.30 -2.76
CA LEU A 79 4.81 9.90 -2.38
C LEU A 79 4.22 9.66 -0.98
N LEU A 80 3.12 8.91 -0.91
CA LEU A 80 2.54 8.41 0.33
C LEU A 80 2.98 6.96 0.52
N ARG A 81 3.55 6.66 1.68
CA ARG A 81 3.97 5.30 2.04
C ARG A 81 3.02 4.75 3.08
N TYR A 82 2.52 3.54 2.85
CA TYR A 82 1.59 2.90 3.76
C TYR A 82 2.06 1.51 4.14
N ASP A 83 1.77 1.12 5.37
CA ASP A 83 2.06 -0.22 5.85
C ASP A 83 0.94 -1.17 5.43
N CYS A 84 1.33 -2.34 4.91
CA CYS A 84 0.42 -3.40 4.51
C CYS A 84 0.16 -4.40 5.64
N GLU A 85 0.86 -4.31 6.78
CA GLU A 85 0.48 -5.09 7.96
C GLU A 85 -0.96 -4.74 8.36
N SER A 86 -1.85 -5.71 8.25
CA SER A 86 -3.21 -5.55 8.72
C SER A 86 -3.17 -5.27 10.23
N SER A 87 -3.91 -4.25 10.68
CA SER A 87 -4.09 -4.01 12.11
C SER A 87 -4.64 -5.26 12.82
N TYR A 88 -5.29 -6.16 12.08
CA TYR A 88 -5.72 -7.48 12.51
C TYR A 88 -4.55 -8.41 12.88
N GLU A 89 -3.55 -8.60 12.02
CA GLU A 89 -2.37 -9.42 12.34
C GLU A 89 -1.54 -8.84 13.49
N ARG A 90 -1.46 -7.51 13.57
CA ARG A 90 -0.80 -6.83 14.69
C ARG A 90 -1.54 -7.05 16.02
N LEU A 91 -2.88 -7.00 16.01
CA LEU A 91 -3.73 -7.36 17.16
C LEU A 91 -3.60 -8.85 17.52
N PHE A 92 -3.55 -9.75 16.54
CA PHE A 92 -3.38 -11.19 16.76
C PHE A 92 -2.00 -11.53 17.32
N ARG A 93 -0.91 -10.99 16.76
CA ARG A 93 0.46 -11.19 17.30
C ARG A 93 0.58 -10.67 18.74
N SER A 94 0.05 -9.49 19.01
CA SER A 94 0.07 -8.91 20.37
C SER A 94 -0.69 -9.79 21.38
N ASN A 95 -1.82 -10.39 20.98
CA ASN A 95 -2.57 -11.33 21.83
C ASN A 95 -1.87 -12.69 21.98
N CYS A 96 -1.12 -13.15 20.98
CA CYS A 96 -0.33 -14.39 21.08
C CYS A 96 0.93 -14.21 21.95
N GLU A 97 1.60 -13.06 21.88
CA GLU A 97 2.84 -12.78 22.64
C GLU A 97 2.56 -12.39 24.10
N SER A 98 1.39 -11.82 24.38
CA SER A 98 0.94 -11.54 25.76
C SER A 98 0.21 -12.71 26.43
N GLY A 99 0.03 -13.83 25.71
CA GLY A 99 -0.55 -15.07 26.21
C GLY A 99 0.32 -15.69 27.30
N ARG A 100 0.08 -15.30 28.56
CA ARG A 100 0.44 -16.11 29.72
C ARG A 100 -0.20 -17.51 29.56
N PRO A 101 0.50 -18.59 29.95
CA PRO A 101 0.04 -19.96 29.76
C PRO A 101 -0.96 -20.40 30.85
N ASP A 102 -1.95 -19.57 31.14
CA ASP A 102 -3.02 -19.83 32.09
C ASP A 102 -4.37 -19.93 31.37
N GLY A 103 -4.40 -20.67 30.26
CA GLY A 103 -5.53 -21.52 29.84
C GLY A 103 -6.94 -20.93 29.81
N SER A 104 -7.11 -19.61 29.68
CA SER A 104 -8.41 -18.94 29.78
C SER A 104 -8.59 -17.80 28.78
N GLY A 105 -8.05 -17.96 27.57
CA GLY A 105 -8.38 -17.11 26.42
C GLY A 105 -9.72 -17.52 25.77
N PRO A 106 -10.58 -16.58 25.36
CA PRO A 106 -11.86 -16.89 24.75
C PRO A 106 -11.70 -17.33 23.29
N GLY A 107 -12.25 -18.51 22.98
CA GLY A 107 -12.83 -18.81 21.68
C GLY A 107 -11.85 -19.15 20.57
N SER A 108 -11.50 -20.43 20.49
CA SER A 108 -11.34 -21.10 19.21
C SER A 108 -12.62 -20.90 18.38
N LEU A 109 -12.63 -19.89 17.51
CA LEU A 109 -13.55 -19.89 16.37
C LEU A 109 -13.05 -20.97 15.41
N GLY A 110 -13.55 -22.18 15.64
CA GLY A 110 -13.53 -23.23 14.65
C GLY A 110 -14.23 -22.71 13.39
N LEU A 111 -13.44 -22.47 12.35
CA LEU A 111 -13.97 -22.37 11.00
C LEU A 111 -14.10 -23.80 10.48
N PHE A 112 -15.23 -24.41 10.80
CA PHE A 112 -15.82 -25.43 9.96
C PHE A 112 -16.27 -24.75 8.66
N HIS A 113 -15.90 -25.32 7.51
CA HIS A 113 -16.83 -25.63 6.43
C HIS A 113 -16.21 -26.70 5.53
N GLU A 114 -17.11 -27.56 5.03
CA GLU A 114 -16.95 -28.88 4.41
C GLU A 114 -16.11 -28.95 3.14
#